data_AF-A0A6J5WNZ1-F1
#
_entry.id   AF-A0A6J5WNZ1-F1
#
_cell.length_a   1.000
_cell.length_b   1.000
_cell.length_c   1.000
_cell.angle_alpha   90.00
_cell.angle_beta   90.00
_cell.angle_gamma   90.00
#
_symmetry.space_group_name_H-M   'P 1'
#
loop_
_entity.id
_entity.type
_entity.pdbx_description
1 polymer ?
#
loop_
_entity_poly.entity_id
_entity_poly.type
_entity_poly.pdbx_seq_one_letter_code
_entity_poly.pdbx_strand_id
1 'polypeptide(L)'
;MENASKELEFIFCLPEGTRDLFNEALYSPFCISVCSGTLDVGDYKQYMAEEAFILNAVAEGYTTAQQYASEADSHVLAALGDQIKYEIESRKKNLEVCDLELNGTLHKAAESYTELLLDTAKSGKNAMFLSLVSSWMGLYKALSGHFKLMDLPHNNPYCYSWINMHESENFVDFGLETDYIFSRSWSWSALSNPNEDLEIVRNYRRGMELTIEFFYAQASHIRTALPLISGERKTKFSINVELGCVLFPRRSYTSYKEGLISIEDDEQYQRCLAIMFPAISVEFSYGKVEQAYFNHFSSYRRKTTEKLDGSRDLVGIRRGAMTTAFRKSVSIYSWFRKIYPEMLNLRGDSGYIRVYSSCYCLDVIRGVFEAADFPNLTIYAGEHTVNKGITTGKVVSRWSAIDMAKMVEIEGDDHCFTICIGREMEDLPCLLKADLGIIVDNGAIDVSVLQDLGERFGVKFEDLFMGVMLRQQELCGGGSPKWYGHGTIYVACGWDELYAFLKALKKP
;
A
#
# COMPACT_ATOMS: atom_id res chain seq x y z
N MET A 1 7.69 8.20 35.38
CA MET A 1 8.31 6.97 34.84
C MET A 1 7.28 6.21 34.01
N GLU A 2 6.70 6.87 32.99
CA GLU A 2 5.59 6.31 32.21
C GLU A 2 5.69 6.69 30.72
N ASN A 3 6.87 7.18 30.28
CA ASN A 3 7.13 7.63 28.92
C ASN A 3 8.42 7.06 28.32
N ALA A 4 8.97 6.00 28.90
CA ALA A 4 10.13 5.27 28.35
C ALA A 4 9.78 3.83 27.93
N SER A 5 8.52 3.40 28.09
CA SER A 5 8.05 2.06 27.79
C SER A 5 7.18 1.98 26.53
N LYS A 6 7.30 2.97 25.63
CA LYS A 6 6.69 2.98 24.29
C LYS A 6 7.70 3.10 23.14
N GLU A 7 9.00 3.16 23.44
CA GLU A 7 10.03 3.42 22.42
C GLU A 7 10.88 2.20 22.03
N LEU A 8 10.65 1.00 22.58
CA LEU A 8 11.40 -0.21 22.21
C LEU A 8 10.54 -1.49 22.31
N GLU A 9 9.51 -1.64 21.47
CA GLU A 9 9.02 -2.97 21.05
C GLU A 9 9.65 -3.31 19.69
N PHE A 10 10.97 -3.53 19.67
CA PHE A 10 11.69 -3.98 18.49
C PHE A 10 12.22 -5.40 18.69
N ILE A 11 11.46 -6.35 18.14
CA ILE A 11 11.89 -7.71 17.84
C ILE A 11 11.46 -7.92 16.39
N PHE A 12 12.33 -7.64 15.41
CA PHE A 12 12.06 -7.86 13.97
C PHE A 12 10.69 -7.41 13.42
N CYS A 13 10.06 -6.42 14.06
CA CYS A 13 8.87 -5.75 13.57
C CYS A 13 9.30 -4.40 13.04
N LEU A 14 8.96 -4.09 11.78
CA LEU A 14 9.26 -2.80 11.18
C LEU A 14 8.69 -1.64 12.02
N PRO A 15 9.42 -0.52 12.18
CA PRO A 15 8.95 0.61 12.97
C PRO A 15 7.58 1.12 12.52
N GLU A 16 6.77 1.59 13.48
CA GLU A 16 5.53 2.29 13.17
C GLU A 16 5.83 3.48 12.23
N GLY A 17 5.11 3.59 11.12
CA GLY A 17 5.35 4.61 10.08
C GLY A 17 6.32 4.22 8.95
N THR A 18 6.80 2.98 8.90
CA THR A 18 7.58 2.44 7.74
C THR A 18 6.79 1.46 6.86
N ARG A 19 5.48 1.32 7.14
CA ARG A 19 4.58 0.42 6.39
C ARG A 19 4.47 0.79 4.91
N ASP A 20 4.58 2.08 4.59
CA ASP A 20 4.60 2.56 3.20
C ASP A 20 5.81 2.00 2.43
N LEU A 21 6.97 1.92 3.07
CA LEU A 21 8.20 1.36 2.48
C LEU A 21 8.14 -0.16 2.38
N PHE A 22 7.58 -0.85 3.39
CA PHE A 22 7.31 -2.29 3.27
C PHE A 22 6.44 -2.61 2.06
N ASN A 23 5.31 -1.91 1.91
CA ASN A 23 4.42 -2.09 0.77
C ASN A 23 5.13 -1.77 -0.55
N GLU A 24 5.93 -0.70 -0.60
CA GLU A 24 6.70 -0.37 -1.81
C GLU A 24 7.72 -1.46 -2.19
N ALA A 25 8.39 -2.04 -1.19
CA ALA A 25 9.30 -3.16 -1.39
C ALA A 25 8.55 -4.40 -1.89
N LEU A 26 7.41 -4.70 -1.28
CA LEU A 26 6.55 -5.84 -1.59
C LEU A 26 6.18 -5.88 -3.08
N TYR A 27 5.80 -4.72 -3.63
CA TYR A 27 5.45 -4.55 -5.04
C TYR A 27 6.65 -4.32 -5.98
N SER A 28 7.89 -4.50 -5.51
CA SER A 28 9.05 -4.47 -6.40
C SER A 28 9.09 -5.71 -7.31
N PRO A 29 9.58 -5.60 -8.57
CA PRO A 29 9.73 -6.73 -9.49
C PRO A 29 10.46 -7.93 -8.91
N PHE A 30 11.53 -7.65 -8.15
CA PHE A 30 12.29 -8.67 -7.43
C PHE A 30 11.43 -9.42 -6.42
N CYS A 31 10.77 -8.70 -5.49
CA CYS A 31 9.94 -9.30 -4.46
C CYS A 31 8.75 -10.08 -5.02
N ILE A 32 8.09 -9.53 -6.05
CA ILE A 32 7.02 -10.21 -6.79
C ILE A 32 7.51 -11.54 -7.35
N SER A 33 8.70 -11.57 -7.95
CA SER A 33 9.25 -12.77 -8.58
C SER A 33 9.75 -13.79 -7.56
N VAL A 34 10.30 -13.34 -6.43
CA VAL A 34 10.66 -14.22 -5.30
C VAL A 34 9.41 -14.88 -4.73
N CYS A 35 8.41 -14.07 -4.37
CA CYS A 35 7.19 -14.57 -3.71
C CYS A 35 6.36 -15.48 -4.64
N SER A 36 6.23 -15.12 -5.92
CA SER A 36 5.51 -15.95 -6.90
C SER A 36 6.28 -17.21 -7.34
N GLY A 37 7.57 -17.34 -6.99
CA GLY A 37 8.41 -18.46 -7.41
C GLY A 37 8.89 -18.36 -8.87
N THR A 38 8.88 -17.17 -9.47
CA THR A 38 9.17 -16.96 -10.90
C THR A 38 10.52 -16.28 -11.18
N LEU A 39 11.34 -16.01 -10.16
CA LEU A 39 12.64 -15.36 -10.34
C LEU A 39 13.60 -16.24 -11.15
N ASP A 40 14.16 -15.72 -12.25
CA ASP A 40 15.13 -16.48 -13.04
C ASP A 40 16.43 -16.72 -12.28
N VAL A 41 17.12 -17.83 -12.60
CA VAL A 41 18.39 -18.19 -11.96
C VAL A 41 19.47 -17.14 -12.22
N GLY A 42 19.51 -16.57 -13.42
CA GLY A 42 20.43 -15.49 -13.79
C GLY A 42 20.20 -14.23 -12.95
N ASP A 43 18.94 -13.81 -12.81
CA ASP A 43 18.56 -12.66 -11.99
C ASP A 43 18.89 -12.88 -10.51
N TYR A 44 18.64 -14.09 -9.99
CA TYR A 44 19.04 -14.46 -8.63
C TYR A 44 20.56 -14.40 -8.43
N LYS A 45 21.33 -14.92 -9.38
CA LYS A 45 22.80 -14.88 -9.34
C LYS A 45 23.34 -13.45 -9.34
N GLN A 46 22.81 -12.59 -10.20
CA GLN A 46 23.18 -11.19 -10.26
C GLN A 46 22.85 -10.46 -8.96
N TYR A 47 21.64 -10.66 -8.43
CA TYR A 47 21.23 -10.12 -7.13
C TYR A 47 22.20 -10.53 -6.02
N MET A 48 22.53 -11.82 -5.92
CA MET A 48 23.45 -12.32 -4.89
C MET A 48 24.85 -11.75 -5.04
N ALA A 49 25.31 -11.52 -6.29
CA ALA A 49 26.61 -10.90 -6.55
C ALA A 49 26.61 -9.44 -6.09
N GLU A 50 25.61 -8.63 -6.46
CA GLU A 50 25.51 -7.23 -6.03
C GLU A 50 25.30 -7.09 -4.52
N GLU A 51 24.47 -7.94 -3.91
CA GLU A 51 24.27 -7.96 -2.46
C GLU A 51 25.58 -8.24 -1.71
N ALA A 52 26.44 -9.12 -2.24
CA ALA A 52 27.73 -9.39 -1.64
C ALA A 52 28.62 -8.13 -1.56
N PHE A 53 28.50 -7.18 -2.49
CA PHE A 53 29.21 -5.88 -2.40
C PHE A 53 28.69 -5.03 -1.23
N ILE A 54 27.37 -4.98 -1.05
CA ILE A 54 26.75 -4.28 0.08
C ILE A 54 27.18 -4.95 1.40
N LEU A 55 27.14 -6.29 1.49
CA LEU A 55 27.54 -7.01 2.69
C LEU A 55 29.03 -6.83 3.03
N ASN A 56 29.91 -6.76 2.03
CA ASN A 56 31.31 -6.41 2.25
C ASN A 56 31.45 -5.00 2.86
N ALA A 57 30.67 -4.03 2.37
CA ALA A 57 30.63 -2.68 2.94
C ALA A 57 30.11 -2.67 4.39
N VAL A 58 29.11 -3.51 4.70
CA VAL A 58 28.63 -3.69 6.08
C VAL A 58 29.74 -4.26 6.97
N ALA A 59 30.46 -5.30 6.53
CA ALA A 59 31.57 -5.88 7.29
C ALA A 59 32.73 -4.88 7.53
N GLU A 60 33.08 -4.08 6.52
CA GLU A 60 34.04 -2.98 6.67
C GLU A 60 33.51 -1.89 7.60
N GLY A 61 32.21 -1.59 7.51
CA GLY A 61 31.51 -0.65 8.38
C GLY A 61 31.59 -1.06 9.85
N TYR A 62 31.33 -2.32 10.19
CA TYR A 62 31.52 -2.85 11.55
C TYR A 62 32.98 -2.73 12.01
N THR A 63 33.93 -3.09 11.13
CA THR A 63 35.39 -2.99 11.40
C THR A 63 35.85 -1.55 11.66
N THR A 64 35.17 -0.57 11.05
CA THR A 64 35.40 0.86 11.25
C THR A 64 34.70 1.36 12.51
N ALA A 65 33.42 1.03 12.69
CA ALA A 65 32.59 1.45 13.82
C ALA A 65 33.15 1.00 15.18
N GLN A 66 33.76 -0.19 15.26
CA GLN A 66 34.38 -0.69 16.49
C GLN A 66 35.51 0.21 17.01
N GLN A 67 36.15 1.02 16.15
CA GLN A 67 37.25 1.93 16.54
C GLN A 67 36.74 3.14 17.33
N TYR A 68 35.46 3.47 17.20
CA TYR A 68 34.79 4.59 17.86
C TYR A 68 33.88 4.13 19.02
N ALA A 69 33.83 2.82 19.29
CA ALA A 69 32.97 2.23 20.29
C ALA A 69 33.64 2.12 21.67
N SER A 70 32.83 1.92 22.72
CA SER A 70 33.35 1.49 24.02
C SER A 70 34.00 0.11 23.92
N GLU A 71 34.87 -0.29 24.86
CA GLU A 71 35.53 -1.61 24.82
C GLU A 71 34.51 -2.77 24.73
N ALA A 72 33.43 -2.71 25.52
CA ALA A 72 32.37 -3.71 25.48
C ALA A 72 31.66 -3.77 24.13
N ASP A 73 31.35 -2.62 23.55
CA ASP A 73 30.63 -2.50 22.27
C ASP A 73 31.54 -2.84 21.08
N SER A 74 32.84 -2.54 21.19
CA SER A 74 33.87 -2.85 20.19
C SER A 74 33.97 -4.35 19.93
N HIS A 75 33.94 -5.18 20.98
CA HIS A 75 33.94 -6.63 20.85
C HIS A 75 32.70 -7.18 20.13
N VAL A 76 31.52 -6.61 20.40
CA VAL A 76 30.27 -7.00 19.74
C VAL A 76 30.32 -6.63 18.25
N LEU A 77 30.72 -5.39 17.94
CA LEU A 77 30.85 -4.94 16.54
C LEU A 77 31.88 -5.76 15.76
N ALA A 78 33.00 -6.15 16.40
CA ALA A 78 33.99 -7.04 15.81
C ALA A 78 33.39 -8.40 15.43
N ALA A 79 32.66 -9.02 16.37
CA ALA A 79 32.02 -10.32 16.16
C ALA A 79 30.99 -10.28 15.04
N LEU A 80 30.14 -9.23 15.00
CA LEU A 80 29.16 -9.01 13.93
C LEU A 80 29.84 -8.85 12.56
N GLY A 81 30.93 -8.09 12.50
CA GLY A 81 31.71 -7.93 11.28
C GLY A 81 32.32 -9.24 10.77
N ASP A 82 32.83 -10.08 11.67
CA ASP A 82 33.40 -11.38 11.32
C ASP A 82 32.34 -12.42 10.93
N GLN A 83 31.15 -12.36 11.55
CA GLN A 83 30.01 -13.20 11.17
C GLN A 83 29.54 -12.92 9.73
N ILE A 84 29.44 -11.65 9.32
CA ILE A 84 29.10 -11.31 7.93
C ILE A 84 30.18 -11.84 6.97
N LYS A 85 31.47 -11.66 7.27
CA LYS A 85 32.55 -12.18 6.41
C LYS A 85 32.44 -13.69 6.25
N TYR A 86 32.17 -14.40 7.34
CA TYR A 86 31.96 -15.84 7.31
C TYR A 86 30.77 -16.22 6.43
N GLU A 87 29.65 -15.51 6.56
CA GLU A 87 28.44 -15.76 5.78
C GLU A 87 28.67 -15.52 4.27
N ILE A 88 29.37 -14.44 3.89
CA ILE A 88 29.75 -14.18 2.49
C ILE A 88 30.60 -15.33 1.94
N GLU A 89 31.61 -15.78 2.69
CA GLU A 89 32.48 -16.89 2.27
C GLU A 89 31.76 -18.24 2.23
N SER A 90 30.78 -18.45 3.11
CA SER A 90 29.90 -19.63 3.11
C SER A 90 29.02 -19.65 1.85
N ARG A 91 28.40 -18.51 1.50
CA ARG A 91 27.57 -18.36 0.30
C ARG A 91 28.36 -18.62 -0.98
N LYS A 92 29.60 -18.12 -1.08
CA LYS A 92 30.51 -18.40 -2.21
C LYS A 92 30.79 -19.89 -2.41
N LYS A 93 30.80 -20.69 -1.33
CA LYS A 93 31.12 -22.13 -1.38
C LYS A 93 29.91 -23.02 -1.64
N ASN A 94 28.73 -22.65 -1.12
CA ASN A 94 27.56 -23.52 -1.08
C ASN A 94 26.61 -23.34 -2.28
N LEU A 95 26.63 -22.19 -2.93
CA LEU A 95 25.85 -21.96 -4.13
C LEU A 95 26.61 -22.58 -5.32
N GLU A 96 25.95 -23.34 -6.20
CA GLU A 96 26.41 -23.65 -7.58
C GLU A 96 26.49 -22.37 -8.48
N VAL A 97 26.65 -21.23 -7.84
CA VAL A 97 26.99 -19.91 -8.36
C VAL A 97 28.48 -19.75 -8.09
N CYS A 98 29.28 -20.66 -8.65
CA CYS A 98 30.72 -20.43 -8.73
C CYS A 98 30.90 -19.20 -9.62
N ASP A 99 31.57 -18.19 -9.06
CA ASP A 99 31.72 -16.82 -9.54
C ASP A 99 30.55 -15.88 -9.16
N LEU A 100 30.46 -15.52 -7.86
CA LEU A 100 29.94 -14.21 -7.41
C LEU A 100 30.89 -13.08 -7.87
N GLU A 101 31.34 -13.13 -9.11
CA GLU A 101 32.04 -12.02 -9.75
C GLU A 101 30.96 -11.12 -10.35
N LEU A 102 31.03 -9.83 -10.03
CA LEU A 102 30.21 -8.83 -10.70
C LEU A 102 30.48 -8.95 -12.20
N ASN A 103 29.48 -9.34 -12.98
CA ASN A 103 29.54 -9.29 -14.43
C ASN A 103 29.33 -7.83 -14.91
N GLY A 104 30.22 -6.92 -14.51
CA GLY A 104 30.19 -5.52 -14.90
C GLY A 104 30.23 -4.54 -13.73
N THR A 105 29.64 -3.36 -13.92
CA THR A 105 29.58 -2.28 -12.93
C THR A 105 28.40 -2.47 -11.98
N LEU A 106 28.65 -2.24 -10.69
CA LEU A 106 27.63 -2.22 -9.65
C LEU A 106 26.49 -1.26 -10.02
N HIS A 107 25.24 -1.65 -9.77
CA HIS A 107 24.13 -0.74 -9.98
C HIS A 107 24.25 0.47 -9.03
N LYS A 108 23.89 1.66 -9.53
CA LYS A 108 23.99 2.93 -8.79
C LYS A 108 23.32 2.91 -7.41
N ALA A 109 22.22 2.15 -7.27
CA ALA A 109 21.53 1.98 -5.99
C ALA A 109 22.42 1.26 -4.96
N ALA A 110 23.07 0.15 -5.35
CA ALA A 110 23.98 -0.59 -4.48
C ALA A 110 25.27 0.21 -4.20
N GLU A 111 25.77 0.97 -5.18
CA GLU A 111 26.88 1.91 -4.98
C GLU A 111 26.54 2.99 -3.95
N SER A 112 25.40 3.68 -4.12
CA SER A 112 24.94 4.72 -3.20
C SER A 112 24.74 4.19 -1.78
N TYR A 113 24.27 2.94 -1.65
CA TYR A 113 24.11 2.32 -0.34
C TYR A 113 25.46 1.99 0.31
N THR A 114 26.37 1.41 -0.45
CA THR A 114 27.74 1.10 -0.01
C THR A 114 28.47 2.37 0.45
N GLU A 115 28.43 3.45 -0.32
CA GLU A 115 29.02 4.73 0.04
C GLU A 115 28.46 5.26 1.36
N LEU A 116 27.13 5.26 1.51
CA LEU A 116 26.47 5.76 2.72
C LEU A 116 26.81 4.92 3.96
N LEU A 117 26.89 3.60 3.84
CA LEU A 117 27.31 2.70 4.93
C LEU A 117 28.74 3.03 5.40
N LEU A 118 29.67 3.18 4.46
CA LEU A 118 31.07 3.45 4.77
C LEU A 118 31.27 4.87 5.33
N ASP A 119 30.60 5.87 4.78
CA ASP A 119 30.69 7.26 5.23
C ASP A 119 30.12 7.42 6.64
N THR A 120 28.98 6.79 6.93
CA THR A 120 28.40 6.83 8.27
C THR A 120 29.27 6.10 9.29
N ALA A 121 29.87 4.95 8.94
CA ALA A 121 30.81 4.26 9.81
C ALA A 121 32.06 5.11 10.10
N LYS A 122 32.65 5.75 9.09
CA LYS A 122 33.83 6.63 9.22
C LYS A 122 33.55 7.90 10.03
N SER A 123 32.30 8.33 10.10
CA SER A 123 31.91 9.51 10.90
C SER A 123 32.04 9.30 12.41
N GLY A 124 32.18 8.04 12.87
CA GLY A 124 32.17 7.67 14.29
C GLY A 124 30.80 7.74 14.95
N LYS A 125 29.74 8.10 14.21
CA LYS A 125 28.35 8.04 14.69
C LYS A 125 27.80 6.63 14.54
N ASN A 126 28.17 5.72 15.44
CA ASN A 126 27.78 4.29 15.33
C ASN A 126 26.26 4.07 15.20
N ALA A 127 25.43 4.87 15.86
CA ALA A 127 23.97 4.78 15.73
C ALA A 127 23.48 5.04 14.28
N MET A 128 24.17 5.90 13.53
CA MET A 128 23.83 6.25 12.14
C MET A 128 24.20 5.16 11.15
N PHE A 129 25.31 4.47 11.39
CA PHE A 129 25.70 3.28 10.63
C PHE A 129 24.78 2.11 10.94
N LEU A 130 24.55 1.84 12.22
CA LEU A 130 23.73 0.72 12.67
C LEU A 130 22.25 0.86 12.26
N SER A 131 21.71 2.08 12.17
CA SER A 131 20.35 2.28 11.65
C SER A 131 20.20 1.89 10.17
N LEU A 132 21.26 2.03 9.37
CA LEU A 132 21.28 1.58 7.98
C LEU A 132 21.34 0.06 7.87
N VAL A 133 22.07 -0.61 8.76
CA VAL A 133 22.15 -2.08 8.77
C VAL A 133 20.84 -2.68 9.30
N SER A 134 20.37 -2.19 10.45
CA SER A 134 19.12 -2.62 11.08
C SER A 134 17.91 -2.44 10.15
N SER A 135 17.82 -1.33 9.43
CA SER A 135 16.71 -1.09 8.48
C SER A 135 16.66 -2.09 7.32
N TRP A 136 17.80 -2.47 6.74
CA TRP A 136 17.87 -3.51 5.71
C TRP A 136 17.45 -4.87 6.27
N MET A 137 18.01 -5.26 7.42
CA MET A 137 17.70 -6.54 8.06
C MET A 137 16.23 -6.67 8.43
N GLY A 138 15.65 -5.62 9.02
CA GLY A 138 14.25 -5.57 9.40
C GLY A 138 13.33 -5.68 8.20
N LEU A 139 13.64 -5.01 7.09
CA LEU A 139 12.87 -5.12 5.85
C LEU A 139 12.93 -6.53 5.25
N TYR A 140 14.11 -7.13 5.21
CA TYR A 140 14.32 -8.48 4.68
C TYR A 140 13.58 -9.54 5.50
N LYS A 141 13.65 -9.43 6.83
CA LYS A 141 12.91 -10.33 7.73
C LYS A 141 11.40 -10.18 7.57
N ALA A 142 10.91 -8.94 7.46
CA ALA A 142 9.48 -8.69 7.28
C ALA A 142 8.98 -9.28 5.94
N LEU A 143 9.72 -9.09 4.86
CA LEU A 143 9.38 -9.62 3.53
C LEU A 143 9.40 -11.16 3.51
N SER A 144 10.49 -11.77 3.98
CA SER A 144 10.62 -13.24 4.03
C SER A 144 9.56 -13.90 4.90
N GLY A 145 9.23 -13.30 6.05
CA GLY A 145 8.15 -13.77 6.91
C GLY A 145 6.79 -13.68 6.22
N HIS A 146 6.55 -12.58 5.51
CA HIS A 146 5.33 -12.40 4.72
C HIS A 146 5.21 -13.42 3.58
N PHE A 147 6.28 -13.67 2.84
CA PHE A 147 6.31 -14.68 1.76
C PHE A 147 6.08 -16.10 2.28
N LYS A 148 6.68 -16.43 3.42
CA LYS A 148 6.49 -17.73 4.08
C LYS A 148 5.05 -17.97 4.52
N LEU A 149 4.33 -16.93 4.94
CA LEU A 149 2.92 -17.01 5.30
C LEU A 149 1.98 -17.21 4.10
N MET A 150 2.38 -16.74 2.92
CA MET A 150 1.58 -16.90 1.70
C MET A 150 1.57 -18.34 1.18
N ASP A 151 2.60 -19.13 1.50
CA ASP A 151 2.73 -20.57 1.18
C ASP A 151 2.37 -20.89 -0.29
N LEU A 152 2.83 -20.03 -1.21
CA LEU A 152 2.56 -20.21 -2.63
C LEU A 152 3.35 -21.43 -3.16
N PRO A 153 2.78 -22.22 -4.10
CA PRO A 153 3.48 -23.37 -4.65
C PRO A 153 4.74 -22.91 -5.40
N HIS A 154 5.90 -23.19 -4.82
CA HIS A 154 7.20 -22.86 -5.39
C HIS A 154 7.79 -24.06 -6.12
N ASN A 155 7.93 -23.96 -7.44
CA ASN A 155 8.74 -24.92 -8.21
C ASN A 155 10.20 -24.45 -8.37
N ASN A 156 10.53 -23.29 -7.79
CA ASN A 156 11.83 -22.64 -7.94
C ASN A 156 12.64 -22.69 -6.63
N PRO A 157 13.74 -23.47 -6.57
CA PRO A 157 14.53 -23.64 -5.35
C PRO A 157 15.26 -22.36 -4.91
N TYR A 158 15.50 -21.41 -5.81
CA TYR A 158 16.21 -20.16 -5.48
C TYR A 158 15.34 -19.18 -4.70
N CYS A 159 14.05 -19.09 -5.04
CA CYS A 159 13.07 -18.30 -4.28
C CYS A 159 12.95 -18.83 -2.85
N TYR A 160 12.86 -20.17 -2.69
CA TYR A 160 12.83 -20.82 -1.39
C TYR A 160 14.14 -20.64 -0.60
N SER A 161 15.28 -20.69 -1.29
CA SER A 161 16.59 -20.39 -0.72
C SER A 161 16.65 -18.97 -0.14
N TRP A 162 16.15 -17.96 -0.87
CA TRP A 162 16.08 -16.59 -0.36
C TRP A 162 15.19 -16.48 0.88
N ILE A 163 14.00 -17.08 0.87
CA ILE A 163 13.09 -17.05 2.02
C ILE A 163 13.73 -17.73 3.23
N ASN A 164 14.25 -18.94 3.07
CA ASN A 164 14.85 -19.70 4.17
C ASN A 164 16.11 -19.05 4.74
N MET A 165 16.92 -18.41 3.90
CA MET A 165 18.12 -17.69 4.34
C MET A 165 17.75 -16.59 5.33
N HIS A 166 16.73 -15.80 5.02
CA HIS A 166 16.28 -14.68 5.85
C HIS A 166 15.34 -15.10 7.00
N GLU A 167 14.86 -16.35 6.99
CA GLU A 167 14.13 -16.99 8.09
C GLU A 167 15.01 -17.90 8.97
N SER A 168 16.31 -18.00 8.67
CA SER A 168 17.23 -18.86 9.41
C SER A 168 17.53 -18.32 10.80
N GLU A 169 17.80 -19.21 11.76
CA GLU A 169 18.23 -18.83 13.12
C GLU A 169 19.45 -17.92 13.08
N ASN A 170 20.44 -18.23 12.22
CA ASN A 170 21.64 -17.40 12.07
C ASN A 170 21.33 -15.95 11.65
N PHE A 171 20.40 -15.74 10.71
CA PHE A 171 20.02 -14.39 10.28
C PHE A 171 19.22 -13.66 11.36
N VAL A 172 18.34 -14.38 12.05
CA VAL A 172 17.55 -13.84 13.17
C VAL A 172 18.48 -13.43 14.31
N ASP A 173 19.36 -14.31 14.77
CA ASP A 173 20.30 -14.01 15.86
C ASP A 173 21.21 -12.83 15.51
N PHE A 174 21.74 -12.79 14.27
CA PHE A 174 22.54 -11.67 13.77
C PHE A 174 21.79 -10.34 13.84
N GLY A 175 20.50 -10.33 13.51
CA GLY A 175 19.71 -9.10 13.55
C GLY A 175 19.32 -8.69 14.96
N LEU A 176 19.05 -9.64 15.86
CA LEU A 176 18.84 -9.34 17.28
C LEU A 176 20.07 -8.69 17.91
N GLU A 177 21.26 -9.20 17.62
CA GLU A 177 22.51 -8.62 18.13
C GLU A 177 22.78 -7.24 17.53
N THR A 178 22.51 -7.06 16.23
CA THR A 178 22.60 -5.76 15.55
C THR A 178 21.63 -4.74 16.12
N ASP A 179 20.37 -5.10 16.34
CA ASP A 179 19.34 -4.23 16.93
C ASP A 179 19.64 -3.90 18.39
N TYR A 180 20.21 -4.84 19.14
CA TYR A 180 20.67 -4.60 20.51
C TYR A 180 21.74 -3.50 20.55
N ILE A 181 22.79 -3.64 19.74
CA ILE A 181 23.88 -2.66 19.72
C ILE A 181 23.43 -1.33 19.10
N PHE A 182 22.50 -1.36 18.14
CA PHE A 182 21.87 -0.18 17.58
C PHE A 182 21.08 0.60 18.63
N SER A 183 20.17 -0.07 19.35
CA SER A 183 19.30 0.56 20.36
C SER A 183 20.11 1.21 21.47
N ARG A 184 21.19 0.55 21.90
CA ARG A 184 22.13 1.09 22.88
C ARG A 184 22.89 2.30 22.34
N SER A 185 23.39 2.23 21.10
CA SER A 185 24.10 3.34 20.45
C SER A 185 23.19 4.55 20.24
N TRP A 186 21.94 4.33 19.79
CA TRP A 186 20.93 5.36 19.64
C TRP A 186 20.64 6.03 20.98
N SER A 187 20.35 5.26 22.02
CA SER A 187 20.06 5.80 23.36
C SER A 187 21.16 6.76 23.83
N TRP A 188 22.43 6.41 23.60
CA TRP A 188 23.58 7.26 23.94
C TRP A 188 23.66 8.54 23.10
N SER A 189 23.45 8.43 21.78
CA SER A 189 23.40 9.57 20.85
C SER A 189 22.27 10.54 21.19
N ALA A 190 21.05 10.05 21.41
CA ALA A 190 19.89 10.87 21.72
C ALA A 190 20.04 11.62 23.06
N LEU A 191 20.65 10.98 24.07
CA LEU A 191 20.99 11.64 25.34
C LEU A 191 22.03 12.74 25.17
N SER A 192 22.99 12.53 24.27
CA SER A 192 24.11 13.47 24.04
C SER A 192 23.71 14.65 23.16
N ASN A 193 22.87 14.41 22.16
CA ASN A 193 22.44 15.40 21.17
C ASN A 193 21.04 15.08 20.63
N PRO A 194 19.98 15.75 21.10
CA PRO A 194 18.61 15.50 20.63
C PRO A 194 18.39 15.71 19.13
N ASN A 195 19.25 16.46 18.43
CA ASN A 195 19.15 16.61 16.99
C ASN A 195 19.57 15.33 16.23
N GLU A 196 20.38 14.45 16.83
CA GLU A 196 20.79 13.17 16.24
C GLU A 196 19.63 12.18 16.21
N ASP A 197 18.66 12.30 17.10
CA ASP A 197 17.47 11.43 17.14
C ASP A 197 16.71 11.47 15.80
N LEU A 198 16.41 12.68 15.31
CA LEU A 198 15.78 12.87 14.00
C LEU A 198 16.68 12.45 12.83
N GLU A 199 18.00 12.55 12.99
CA GLU A 199 18.98 12.12 11.98
C GLU A 199 18.97 10.58 11.85
N ILE A 200 18.93 9.87 12.97
CA ILE A 200 18.87 8.41 13.04
C ILE A 200 17.58 7.89 12.41
N VAL A 201 16.43 8.47 12.74
CA VAL A 201 15.14 8.10 12.12
C VAL A 201 15.16 8.31 10.60
N ARG A 202 15.73 9.43 10.14
CA ARG A 202 15.88 9.70 8.69
C ARG A 202 16.82 8.70 8.03
N ASN A 203 17.92 8.34 8.68
CA ASN A 203 18.86 7.35 8.15
C ASN A 203 18.25 5.95 8.08
N TYR A 204 17.52 5.53 9.11
CA TYR A 204 16.80 4.26 9.08
C TYR A 204 15.86 4.19 7.87
N ARG A 205 15.06 5.25 7.67
CA ARG A 205 14.16 5.36 6.51
C ARG A 205 14.93 5.35 5.19
N ARG A 206 16.06 6.06 5.11
CA ARG A 206 16.92 6.10 3.92
C ARG A 206 17.53 4.74 3.60
N GLY A 207 17.90 3.94 4.60
CA GLY A 207 18.37 2.57 4.42
C GLY A 207 17.32 1.67 3.78
N MET A 208 16.06 1.74 4.23
CA MET A 208 14.94 1.06 3.58
C MET A 208 14.72 1.55 2.14
N GLU A 209 14.75 2.86 1.90
CA GLU A 209 14.61 3.43 0.55
C GLU A 209 15.71 2.94 -0.41
N LEU A 210 16.97 2.93 0.03
CA LEU A 210 18.10 2.42 -0.76
C LEU A 210 17.97 0.92 -1.04
N THR A 211 17.46 0.16 -0.07
CA THR A 211 17.15 -1.26 -0.23
C THR A 211 16.05 -1.47 -1.29
N ILE A 212 15.01 -0.65 -1.27
CA ILE A 212 13.94 -0.67 -2.28
C ILE A 212 14.49 -0.28 -3.65
N GLU A 213 15.30 0.79 -3.74
CA GLU A 213 15.98 1.19 -4.96
C GLU A 213 16.84 0.04 -5.52
N PHE A 214 17.52 -0.72 -4.65
CA PHE A 214 18.27 -1.92 -5.01
C PHE A 214 17.37 -3.05 -5.53
N PHE A 215 16.21 -3.33 -4.91
CA PHE A 215 15.26 -4.31 -5.46
C PHE A 215 14.71 -3.92 -6.84
N TYR A 216 14.43 -2.63 -7.05
CA TYR A 216 14.01 -2.15 -8.37
C TYR A 216 15.15 -2.19 -9.40
N ALA A 217 16.40 -2.06 -8.97
CA ALA A 217 17.57 -2.16 -9.85
C ALA A 217 17.70 -3.54 -10.51
N GLN A 218 17.31 -4.59 -9.78
CA GLN A 218 17.36 -5.96 -10.29
C GLN A 218 16.29 -6.24 -11.35
N ALA A 219 15.40 -5.28 -11.64
CA ALA A 219 14.27 -5.47 -12.53
C ALA A 219 14.62 -5.46 -14.03
N SER A 220 15.87 -5.17 -14.43
CA SER A 220 16.23 -4.93 -15.84
C SER A 220 15.90 -6.08 -16.79
N HIS A 221 15.69 -7.30 -16.28
CA HIS A 221 15.29 -8.49 -17.04
C HIS A 221 14.06 -9.20 -16.49
N ILE A 222 13.49 -8.74 -15.36
CA ILE A 222 12.35 -9.39 -14.71
C ILE A 222 11.06 -8.96 -15.39
N ARG A 223 10.46 -9.87 -16.15
CA ARG A 223 9.13 -9.67 -16.73
C ARG A 223 8.07 -9.72 -15.63
N THR A 224 7.43 -8.59 -15.32
CA THR A 224 6.39 -8.52 -14.28
C THR A 224 4.97 -8.46 -14.85
N ALA A 225 4.00 -8.97 -14.09
CA ALA A 225 2.58 -8.85 -14.41
C ALA A 225 2.02 -7.43 -14.23
N LEU A 226 2.68 -6.58 -13.43
CA LEU A 226 2.21 -5.23 -13.08
C LEU A 226 2.17 -4.24 -14.28
N PRO A 227 3.22 -4.12 -15.13
CA PRO A 227 3.15 -3.29 -16.33
C PRO A 227 2.14 -3.81 -17.37
N LEU A 228 1.77 -5.09 -17.30
CA LEU A 228 0.80 -5.71 -18.22
C LEU A 228 -0.66 -5.43 -17.85
N ILE A 229 -0.91 -4.92 -16.65
CA ILE A 229 -2.24 -4.52 -16.17
C ILE A 229 -2.79 -3.36 -17.01
N SER A 230 -1.91 -2.42 -17.40
CA SER A 230 -2.26 -1.33 -18.32
C SER A 230 -2.00 -1.70 -19.79
N GLY A 231 -0.99 -2.51 -20.11
CA GLY A 231 -0.66 -2.87 -21.49
C GLY A 231 -0.42 -1.64 -22.39
N GLU A 232 -0.76 -1.74 -23.69
CA GLU A 232 -0.88 -0.57 -24.59
C GLU A 232 -2.20 0.19 -24.39
N ARG A 233 -3.10 -0.30 -23.51
CA ARG A 233 -4.40 0.32 -23.26
C ARG A 233 -4.24 1.54 -22.37
N LYS A 234 -5.04 2.55 -22.64
CA LYS A 234 -5.04 3.79 -21.85
C LYS A 234 -5.70 3.53 -20.50
N THR A 235 -5.12 3.99 -19.41
CA THR A 235 -5.69 3.77 -18.07
C THR A 235 -6.71 4.86 -17.73
N LYS A 236 -7.88 4.46 -17.25
CA LYS A 236 -8.97 5.33 -16.79
C LYS A 236 -9.20 5.04 -15.30
N PHE A 237 -9.14 6.07 -14.46
CA PHE A 237 -9.33 5.94 -13.02
C PHE A 237 -10.69 6.46 -12.60
N SER A 238 -11.43 5.64 -11.86
CA SER A 238 -12.71 5.97 -11.26
C SER A 238 -12.67 5.72 -9.76
N ILE A 239 -12.68 6.78 -8.97
CA ILE A 239 -12.48 6.69 -7.52
C ILE A 239 -13.79 7.07 -6.85
N ASN A 240 -14.35 6.19 -6.04
CA ASN A 240 -15.47 6.56 -5.18
C ASN A 240 -14.95 7.13 -3.86
N VAL A 241 -15.48 8.29 -3.48
CA VAL A 241 -15.11 9.03 -2.29
C VAL A 241 -16.36 9.36 -1.49
N GLU A 242 -16.51 8.74 -0.33
CA GLU A 242 -17.54 9.08 0.64
C GLU A 242 -16.99 10.10 1.67
N LEU A 243 -17.46 11.35 1.61
CA LEU A 243 -17.11 12.41 2.59
C LEU A 243 -18.19 12.63 3.67
N GLY A 244 -19.11 11.68 3.86
CA GLY A 244 -20.31 11.83 4.69
C GLY A 244 -20.06 12.33 6.12
N CYS A 245 -18.89 12.06 6.69
CA CYS A 245 -18.57 12.33 8.09
C CYS A 245 -18.06 13.75 8.40
N VAL A 246 -17.83 14.62 7.41
CA VAL A 246 -17.06 15.87 7.62
C VAL A 246 -17.95 17.14 7.66
N LEU A 247 -19.26 17.04 7.36
CA LEU A 247 -20.17 18.20 7.26
C LEU A 247 -20.53 18.87 8.59
N PHE A 248 -20.29 18.22 9.73
CA PHE A 248 -20.86 18.67 11.01
C PHE A 248 -19.78 19.03 12.04
N PRO A 249 -19.56 20.32 12.32
CA PRO A 249 -18.77 20.74 13.48
C PRO A 249 -19.66 20.95 14.72
N ARG A 250 -19.44 20.13 15.76
CA ARG A 250 -19.39 20.50 17.20
C ARG A 250 -20.59 21.10 17.96
N ARG A 251 -21.81 21.26 17.44
CA ARG A 251 -22.94 21.79 18.29
C ARG A 251 -24.18 20.91 18.50
N SER A 252 -24.21 19.68 17.99
CA SER A 252 -25.25 18.70 18.31
C SER A 252 -24.67 17.28 18.37
N TYR A 253 -23.58 17.15 19.12
CA TYR A 253 -22.65 16.01 19.04
C TYR A 253 -22.82 14.96 20.15
N THR A 254 -24.00 14.85 20.76
CA THR A 254 -24.28 13.81 21.78
C THR A 254 -25.00 12.59 21.23
N SER A 255 -25.61 12.65 20.04
CA SER A 255 -26.20 11.46 19.37
C SER A 255 -25.37 10.91 18.21
N TYR A 256 -24.35 11.64 17.76
CA TYR A 256 -23.47 11.22 16.65
C TYR A 256 -22.03 10.93 17.08
N LYS A 257 -21.65 11.20 18.33
CA LYS A 257 -20.46 10.57 18.95
C LYS A 257 -20.69 9.11 19.32
N GLU A 258 -21.96 8.72 19.44
CA GLU A 258 -22.43 7.33 19.45
C GLU A 258 -22.91 6.89 18.04
N GLY A 259 -22.72 7.72 17.01
CA GLY A 259 -23.22 7.54 15.64
C GLY A 259 -22.11 7.37 14.60
N LEU A 260 -20.90 6.98 15.03
CA LEU A 260 -20.22 5.85 14.42
C LEU A 260 -20.70 4.58 15.14
N ILE A 261 -22.02 4.38 15.17
CA ILE A 261 -22.51 3.11 14.67
C ILE A 261 -21.90 3.08 13.27
N SER A 262 -20.90 2.22 13.02
CA SER A 262 -20.43 2.03 11.65
C SER A 262 -21.67 1.91 10.78
N ILE A 263 -21.66 2.29 9.50
CA ILE A 263 -22.84 1.99 8.67
C ILE A 263 -23.20 0.48 8.79
N GLU A 264 -22.21 -0.35 9.12
CA GLU A 264 -22.31 -1.74 9.53
C GLU A 264 -22.99 -2.01 10.90
N ASP A 265 -23.04 -1.10 11.86
CA ASP A 265 -23.82 -1.24 13.09
C ASP A 265 -25.29 -0.77 12.90
N ASP A 266 -25.63 -0.14 11.76
CA ASP A 266 -27.02 0.29 11.48
C ASP A 266 -27.88 -0.94 11.21
N GLU A 267 -28.84 -1.20 12.11
CA GLU A 267 -29.73 -2.36 12.02
C GLU A 267 -30.48 -2.44 10.67
N GLN A 268 -30.78 -1.31 10.02
CA GLN A 268 -31.40 -1.29 8.69
C GLN A 268 -30.40 -1.60 7.57
N TYR A 269 -29.15 -1.17 7.70
CA TYR A 269 -28.08 -1.57 6.79
C TYR A 269 -27.79 -3.06 6.92
N GLN A 270 -27.64 -3.58 8.14
CA GLN A 270 -27.47 -5.00 8.42
C GLN A 270 -28.67 -5.84 7.98
N ARG A 271 -29.90 -5.32 8.10
CA ARG A 271 -31.08 -5.97 7.50
C ARG A 271 -31.04 -5.96 5.97
N CYS A 272 -30.57 -4.90 5.34
CA CYS A 272 -30.37 -4.90 3.90
C CYS A 272 -29.38 -6.00 3.51
N LEU A 273 -28.22 -6.06 4.18
CA LEU A 273 -27.24 -7.13 4.02
C LEU A 273 -27.92 -8.51 4.19
N ALA A 274 -28.54 -8.79 5.33
CA ALA A 274 -29.18 -10.07 5.61
C ALA A 274 -30.26 -10.49 4.59
N ILE A 275 -31.04 -9.55 4.05
CA ILE A 275 -32.04 -9.83 2.99
C ILE A 275 -31.36 -10.06 1.63
N MET A 276 -30.24 -9.37 1.38
CA MET A 276 -29.39 -9.58 0.22
C MET A 276 -28.56 -10.86 0.29
N PHE A 277 -28.50 -11.60 1.41
CA PHE A 277 -27.57 -12.73 1.59
C PHE A 277 -28.14 -14.08 2.12
N PRO A 278 -29.22 -14.67 1.58
CA PRO A 278 -29.48 -16.10 1.83
C PRO A 278 -28.58 -17.02 0.98
N ALA A 279 -27.93 -17.97 1.64
CA ALA A 279 -26.85 -18.82 1.12
C ALA A 279 -27.26 -19.79 0.01
N ILE A 280 -26.69 -19.63 -1.19
CA ILE A 280 -26.62 -20.63 -2.27
C ILE A 280 -25.36 -20.32 -3.10
N SER A 281 -24.44 -21.28 -3.24
CA SER A 281 -23.30 -21.16 -4.16
C SER A 281 -23.77 -21.10 -5.62
N VAL A 282 -23.39 -20.04 -6.33
CA VAL A 282 -23.76 -19.81 -7.74
C VAL A 282 -22.60 -19.22 -8.56
N GLU A 283 -22.68 -19.38 -9.88
CA GLU A 283 -21.81 -18.71 -10.85
C GLU A 283 -22.01 -17.17 -10.82
N PHE A 284 -20.94 -16.41 -11.10
CA PHE A 284 -20.98 -14.95 -11.07
C PHE A 284 -22.08 -14.39 -11.97
N SER A 285 -22.86 -13.43 -11.45
CA SER A 285 -23.92 -12.79 -12.22
C SER A 285 -24.10 -11.32 -11.82
N TYR A 286 -23.49 -10.41 -12.58
CA TYR A 286 -23.63 -8.96 -12.37
C TYR A 286 -25.09 -8.51 -12.26
N GLY A 287 -25.97 -8.97 -13.15
CA GLY A 287 -27.38 -8.55 -13.14
C GLY A 287 -28.12 -8.91 -11.84
N LYS A 288 -27.70 -9.99 -11.16
CA LYS A 288 -28.25 -10.35 -9.83
C LYS A 288 -27.73 -9.41 -8.75
N VAL A 289 -26.45 -9.03 -8.80
CA VAL A 289 -25.87 -8.04 -7.88
C VAL A 289 -26.56 -6.69 -8.06
N GLU A 290 -26.69 -6.22 -9.30
CA GLU A 290 -27.34 -4.95 -9.63
C GLU A 290 -28.81 -4.95 -9.17
N GLN A 291 -29.55 -6.03 -9.43
CA GLN A 291 -30.94 -6.15 -8.99
C GLN A 291 -31.07 -6.17 -7.47
N ALA A 292 -30.21 -6.91 -6.76
CA ALA A 292 -30.20 -6.96 -5.31
C ALA A 292 -29.87 -5.59 -4.70
N TYR A 293 -28.86 -4.91 -5.24
CA TYR A 293 -28.50 -3.55 -4.85
C TYR A 293 -29.68 -2.59 -5.07
N PHE A 294 -30.33 -2.64 -6.24
CA PHE A 294 -31.48 -1.80 -6.54
C PHE A 294 -32.64 -2.05 -5.57
N ASN A 295 -32.96 -3.31 -5.28
CA ASN A 295 -34.11 -3.67 -4.45
C ASN A 295 -33.91 -3.31 -2.97
N HIS A 296 -32.69 -3.43 -2.45
CA HIS A 296 -32.42 -3.34 -1.02
C HIS A 296 -31.62 -2.08 -0.66
N PHE A 297 -30.41 -1.92 -1.22
CA PHE A 297 -29.54 -0.79 -0.91
C PHE A 297 -30.06 0.55 -1.43
N SER A 298 -30.51 0.61 -2.69
CA SER A 298 -30.94 1.89 -3.27
C SER A 298 -32.10 2.52 -2.50
N SER A 299 -33.00 1.67 -1.98
CA SER A 299 -34.17 2.10 -1.22
C SER A 299 -33.80 2.57 0.19
N TYR A 300 -32.89 1.87 0.87
CA TYR A 300 -32.33 2.25 2.17
C TYR A 300 -31.60 3.59 2.05
N ARG A 301 -30.63 3.67 1.12
CA ARG A 301 -29.86 4.89 0.91
C ARG A 301 -30.75 6.07 0.56
N ARG A 302 -31.73 5.90 -0.34
CA ARG A 302 -32.73 6.93 -0.64
C ARG A 302 -33.47 7.43 0.60
N LYS A 303 -33.91 6.54 1.50
CA LYS A 303 -34.60 6.93 2.75
C LYS A 303 -33.67 7.67 3.70
N THR A 304 -32.42 7.22 3.84
CA THR A 304 -31.40 7.90 4.66
C THR A 304 -31.10 9.29 4.09
N THR A 305 -31.01 9.43 2.77
CA THR A 305 -30.92 10.72 2.08
C THR A 305 -32.13 11.62 2.35
N GLU A 306 -33.35 11.10 2.21
CA GLU A 306 -34.58 11.89 2.41
C GLU A 306 -34.70 12.42 3.85
N LYS A 307 -34.19 11.67 4.84
CA LYS A 307 -34.07 12.15 6.23
C LYS A 307 -33.10 13.32 6.36
N LEU A 308 -31.95 13.27 5.70
CA LEU A 308 -30.97 14.37 5.68
C LEU A 308 -31.53 15.62 4.97
N ASP A 309 -32.28 15.44 3.89
CA ASP A 309 -32.93 16.55 3.19
C ASP A 309 -33.99 17.22 4.09
N GLY A 310 -34.68 16.45 4.92
CA GLY A 310 -35.66 16.93 5.88
C GLY A 310 -35.08 17.56 7.15
N SER A 311 -33.82 17.26 7.50
CA SER A 311 -33.23 17.66 8.79
C SER A 311 -32.86 19.15 8.88
N ARG A 312 -32.85 19.86 7.73
CA ARG A 312 -32.37 21.25 7.59
C ARG A 312 -30.90 21.46 7.97
N ASP A 313 -30.13 20.41 8.22
CA ASP A 313 -28.74 20.53 8.69
C ASP A 313 -27.83 21.20 7.65
N LEU A 314 -28.22 21.17 6.37
CA LEU A 314 -27.51 21.81 5.26
C LEU A 314 -28.07 23.17 4.89
N VAL A 315 -28.97 23.76 5.69
CA VAL A 315 -29.53 25.10 5.44
C VAL A 315 -28.67 26.17 6.12
N GLY A 316 -28.37 27.25 5.39
CA GLY A 316 -27.71 28.42 5.99
C GLY A 316 -26.19 28.34 6.03
N ILE A 317 -25.58 27.30 5.45
CA ILE A 317 -24.12 27.15 5.44
C ILE A 317 -23.54 27.97 4.30
N ARG A 318 -22.57 28.84 4.61
CA ARG A 318 -21.81 29.58 3.58
C ARG A 318 -20.90 28.64 2.82
N ARG A 319 -20.88 28.76 1.48
CA ARG A 319 -20.03 27.96 0.59
C ARG A 319 -18.55 27.96 1.02
N GLY A 320 -17.98 29.13 1.28
CA GLY A 320 -16.57 29.23 1.71
C GLY A 320 -16.27 28.61 3.08
N ALA A 321 -17.27 28.52 3.97
CA ALA A 321 -17.13 27.87 5.27
C ALA A 321 -17.10 26.34 5.14
N MET A 322 -17.88 25.78 4.21
CA MET A 322 -17.78 24.36 3.85
C MET A 322 -16.37 24.06 3.34
N THR A 323 -15.93 24.69 2.24
CA THR A 323 -14.58 24.47 1.70
C THR A 323 -13.47 24.51 2.77
N THR A 324 -13.51 25.49 3.69
CA THR A 324 -12.52 25.63 4.77
C THR A 324 -12.58 24.52 5.83
N ALA A 325 -13.77 24.07 6.22
CA ALA A 325 -13.93 22.99 7.20
C ALA A 325 -13.43 21.64 6.65
N PHE A 326 -13.63 21.43 5.34
CA PHE A 326 -13.27 20.18 4.67
C PHE A 326 -11.81 20.08 4.27
N ARG A 327 -11.12 21.22 4.05
CA ARG A 327 -9.65 21.27 3.98
C ARG A 327 -8.97 20.63 5.20
N LYS A 328 -9.67 20.47 6.33
CA LYS A 328 -9.18 19.79 7.54
C LYS A 328 -9.49 18.28 7.57
N SER A 329 -10.15 17.72 6.56
CA SER A 329 -10.18 16.27 6.34
C SER A 329 -8.84 15.86 5.77
N VAL A 330 -7.85 15.72 6.65
CA VAL A 330 -6.44 15.59 6.27
C VAL A 330 -6.16 14.26 5.57
N SER A 331 -6.85 13.16 5.93
CA SER A 331 -6.45 11.82 5.50
C SER A 331 -6.66 11.57 4.01
N ILE A 332 -7.89 11.75 3.49
CA ILE A 332 -8.19 11.45 2.09
C ILE A 332 -7.53 12.44 1.12
N TYR A 333 -7.46 13.72 1.49
CA TYR A 333 -6.79 14.74 0.69
C TYR A 333 -5.27 14.49 0.65
N SER A 334 -4.64 14.19 1.80
CA SER A 334 -3.21 13.89 1.87
C SER A 334 -2.86 12.66 1.03
N TRP A 335 -3.64 11.58 1.16
CA TRP A 335 -3.45 10.39 0.34
C TRP A 335 -3.65 10.69 -1.15
N PHE A 336 -4.75 11.33 -1.53
CA PHE A 336 -5.05 11.62 -2.94
C PHE A 336 -3.96 12.50 -3.55
N ARG A 337 -3.45 13.47 -2.80
CA ARG A 337 -2.32 14.31 -3.21
C ARG A 337 -1.04 13.48 -3.44
N LYS A 338 -0.78 12.46 -2.61
CA LYS A 338 0.35 11.54 -2.77
C LYS A 338 0.20 10.68 -4.03
N ILE A 339 -1.00 10.19 -4.34
CA ILE A 339 -1.22 9.23 -5.43
C ILE A 339 -1.55 9.87 -6.79
N TYR A 340 -2.12 11.08 -6.81
CA TYR A 340 -2.54 11.76 -8.03
C TYR A 340 -1.44 11.90 -9.09
N PRO A 341 -0.17 12.20 -8.74
CA PRO A 341 0.92 12.19 -9.71
C PRO A 341 1.12 10.83 -10.39
N GLU A 342 0.98 9.72 -9.67
CA GLU A 342 1.12 8.39 -10.27
C GLU A 342 -0.05 8.06 -11.19
N MET A 343 -1.28 8.42 -10.82
CA MET A 343 -2.44 8.27 -11.70
C MET A 343 -2.32 9.12 -12.97
N LEU A 344 -1.79 10.34 -12.86
CA LEU A 344 -1.50 11.19 -14.02
C LEU A 344 -0.49 10.54 -14.97
N ASN A 345 0.55 9.90 -14.42
CA ASN A 345 1.54 9.20 -15.23
C ASN A 345 0.91 7.99 -15.94
N LEU A 346 0.13 7.18 -15.22
CA LEU A 346 -0.45 5.94 -15.72
C LEU A 346 -1.57 6.15 -16.76
N ARG A 347 -2.32 7.25 -16.65
CA ARG A 347 -3.45 7.51 -17.56
C ARG A 347 -2.97 8.00 -18.95
N GLY A 348 -1.77 8.56 -19.06
CA GLY A 348 -1.27 9.23 -20.27
C GLY A 348 -2.09 10.46 -20.69
N ASP A 349 -1.97 10.87 -21.95
CA ASP A 349 -2.57 12.12 -22.45
C ASP A 349 -4.09 12.05 -22.69
N SER A 350 -4.65 10.85 -22.78
CA SER A 350 -6.07 10.64 -23.14
C SER A 350 -6.87 9.79 -22.16
N GLY A 351 -6.24 9.31 -21.08
CA GLY A 351 -6.95 8.80 -19.92
C GLY A 351 -7.47 9.95 -19.04
N TYR A 352 -8.38 9.62 -18.13
CA TYR A 352 -8.96 10.58 -17.19
C TYR A 352 -8.89 10.07 -15.76
N ILE A 353 -9.04 10.98 -14.81
CA ILE A 353 -9.21 10.68 -13.40
C ILE A 353 -10.55 11.25 -12.99
N ARG A 354 -11.43 10.39 -12.48
CA ARG A 354 -12.77 10.74 -12.03
C ARG A 354 -12.92 10.43 -10.55
N VAL A 355 -13.52 11.36 -9.84
CA VAL A 355 -14.00 11.15 -8.48
C VAL A 355 -15.50 11.17 -8.51
N TYR A 356 -16.08 10.07 -8.07
CA TYR A 356 -17.50 9.96 -7.80
C TYR A 356 -17.71 10.07 -6.29
N SER A 357 -18.85 10.61 -5.91
CA SER A 357 -19.20 10.77 -4.52
C SER A 357 -20.70 10.71 -4.36
N SER A 358 -21.14 9.78 -3.53
CA SER A 358 -22.50 9.73 -2.96
C SER A 358 -22.82 10.96 -2.09
N CYS A 359 -21.81 11.72 -1.64
CA CYS A 359 -21.99 12.95 -0.85
C CYS A 359 -22.86 13.97 -1.60
N TYR A 360 -23.77 14.58 -0.85
CA TYR A 360 -24.84 15.43 -1.39
C TYR A 360 -24.40 16.83 -1.84
N CYS A 361 -23.12 17.19 -1.66
CA CYS A 361 -22.64 18.53 -1.94
C CYS A 361 -21.38 18.54 -2.83
N LEU A 362 -21.59 18.77 -4.13
CA LEU A 362 -20.52 18.94 -5.11
C LEU A 362 -19.54 20.06 -4.74
N ASP A 363 -20.04 21.15 -4.16
CA ASP A 363 -19.21 22.26 -3.69
C ASP A 363 -18.27 21.84 -2.55
N VAL A 364 -18.66 20.83 -1.75
CA VAL A 364 -17.82 20.27 -0.67
C VAL A 364 -16.72 19.41 -1.25
N ILE A 365 -17.05 18.51 -2.18
CA ILE A 365 -16.06 17.65 -2.84
C ILE A 365 -15.05 18.50 -3.63
N ARG A 366 -15.52 19.52 -4.36
CA ARG A 366 -14.64 20.51 -5.02
C ARG A 366 -13.79 21.31 -4.05
N GLY A 367 -14.29 21.54 -2.83
CA GLY A 367 -13.54 22.22 -1.79
C GLY A 367 -12.41 21.38 -1.22
N VAL A 368 -12.53 20.04 -1.25
CA VAL A 368 -11.45 19.11 -0.93
C VAL A 368 -10.48 19.03 -2.11
N PHE A 369 -11.01 18.81 -3.32
CA PHE A 369 -10.20 18.67 -4.52
C PHE A 369 -10.11 19.99 -5.27
N GLU A 370 -9.26 20.89 -4.78
CA GLU A 370 -9.03 22.16 -5.44
C GLU A 370 -8.47 21.95 -6.86
N ALA A 371 -9.06 22.65 -7.83
CA ALA A 371 -8.66 22.53 -9.23
C ALA A 371 -7.19 22.89 -9.48
N ALA A 372 -6.58 23.72 -8.62
CA ALA A 372 -5.16 24.06 -8.70
C ALA A 372 -4.24 22.87 -8.36
N ASP A 373 -4.64 22.05 -7.38
CA ASP A 373 -3.90 20.85 -6.99
C ASP A 373 -4.17 19.69 -7.95
N PHE A 374 -5.38 19.67 -8.55
CA PHE A 374 -5.87 18.57 -9.39
C PHE A 374 -6.46 19.06 -10.73
N PRO A 375 -5.66 19.64 -11.63
CA PRO A 375 -6.15 20.35 -12.83
C PRO A 375 -6.85 19.47 -13.89
N ASN A 376 -6.78 18.14 -13.76
CA ASN A 376 -7.35 17.18 -14.70
C ASN A 376 -8.29 16.18 -14.04
N LEU A 377 -8.83 16.55 -12.87
CA LEU A 377 -9.78 15.76 -12.12
C LEU A 377 -11.21 16.16 -12.50
N THR A 378 -12.03 15.18 -12.85
CA THR A 378 -13.48 15.38 -13.03
C THR A 378 -14.22 14.86 -11.82
N ILE A 379 -15.17 15.64 -11.29
CA ILE A 379 -15.90 15.31 -10.06
C ILE A 379 -17.39 15.17 -10.37
N TYR A 380 -17.96 14.04 -9.97
CA TYR A 380 -19.39 13.75 -10.03
C TYR A 380 -19.93 13.55 -8.62
N ALA A 381 -20.80 14.45 -8.17
CA ALA A 381 -21.42 14.40 -6.86
C ALA A 381 -22.81 15.05 -6.90
N GLY A 382 -23.63 14.83 -5.87
CA GLY A 382 -24.93 15.49 -5.74
C GLY A 382 -24.80 17.01 -5.62
N GLU A 383 -25.74 17.76 -6.19
CA GLU A 383 -25.74 19.23 -6.11
C GLU A 383 -26.82 19.76 -5.18
N HIS A 384 -26.52 20.85 -4.46
CA HIS A 384 -27.51 21.61 -3.70
C HIS A 384 -27.83 22.95 -4.36
N THR A 385 -29.06 23.42 -4.14
CA THR A 385 -29.44 24.79 -4.48
C THR A 385 -28.77 25.75 -3.51
N VAL A 386 -28.03 26.71 -4.07
CA VAL A 386 -27.33 27.77 -3.32
C VAL A 386 -27.95 29.13 -3.69
N ASN A 387 -28.25 29.95 -2.68
CA ASN A 387 -28.73 31.31 -2.84
C ASN A 387 -27.75 32.28 -2.19
N LYS A 388 -27.22 33.25 -2.95
CA LYS A 388 -26.23 34.25 -2.48
C LYS A 388 -25.04 33.61 -1.73
N GLY A 389 -24.54 32.46 -2.20
CA GLY A 389 -23.42 31.74 -1.60
C GLY A 389 -23.77 30.98 -0.31
N ILE A 390 -25.05 30.82 0.01
CA ILE A 390 -25.57 30.11 1.17
C ILE A 390 -26.43 28.93 0.71
N THR A 391 -26.20 27.76 1.28
CA THR A 391 -26.97 26.55 0.97
C THR A 391 -28.42 26.69 1.43
N THR A 392 -29.35 26.30 0.57
CA THR A 392 -30.80 26.31 0.87
C THR A 392 -31.30 25.00 1.47
N GLY A 393 -30.43 23.98 1.55
CA GLY A 393 -30.77 22.61 1.94
C GLY A 393 -31.45 21.77 0.84
N LYS A 394 -31.92 22.37 -0.25
CA LYS A 394 -32.57 21.64 -1.35
C LYS A 394 -31.55 20.93 -2.24
N VAL A 395 -31.69 19.61 -2.42
CA VAL A 395 -30.91 18.82 -3.39
C VAL A 395 -31.49 18.97 -4.81
N VAL A 396 -30.61 19.16 -5.79
CA VAL A 396 -30.91 19.35 -7.22
C VAL A 396 -30.71 18.06 -8.00
N SER A 397 -29.63 17.33 -7.70
CA SER A 397 -29.26 16.09 -8.39
C SER A 397 -28.61 15.12 -7.41
N ARG A 398 -28.72 13.82 -7.72
CA ARG A 398 -28.13 12.72 -6.92
C ARG A 398 -27.37 11.79 -7.86
N TRP A 399 -26.33 11.17 -7.31
CA TRP A 399 -25.56 10.13 -7.98
C TRP A 399 -25.65 8.85 -7.15
N SER A 400 -26.22 7.80 -7.72
CA SER A 400 -26.23 6.46 -7.12
C SER A 400 -25.03 5.64 -7.59
N ALA A 401 -24.68 4.58 -6.86
CA ALA A 401 -23.64 3.65 -7.32
C ALA A 401 -23.99 2.98 -8.66
N ILE A 402 -25.28 2.83 -8.99
CA ILE A 402 -25.73 2.36 -10.30
C ILE A 402 -25.41 3.40 -11.38
N ASP A 403 -25.64 4.69 -11.12
CA ASP A 403 -25.29 5.75 -12.08
C ASP A 403 -23.79 5.80 -12.30
N MET A 404 -22.99 5.58 -11.24
CA MET A 404 -21.54 5.45 -11.34
C MET A 404 -21.13 4.22 -12.15
N ALA A 405 -21.73 3.05 -11.90
CA ALA A 405 -21.46 1.82 -12.61
C ALA A 405 -21.76 1.94 -14.11
N LYS A 406 -22.87 2.60 -14.47
CA LYS A 406 -23.21 2.90 -15.86
C LYS A 406 -22.18 3.82 -16.51
N MET A 407 -21.64 4.80 -15.78
CA MET A 407 -20.55 5.63 -16.30
C MET A 407 -19.29 4.81 -16.55
N VAL A 408 -18.86 3.99 -15.58
CA VAL A 408 -17.71 3.08 -15.75
C VAL A 408 -17.90 2.16 -16.97
N GLU A 409 -19.11 1.64 -17.17
CA GLU A 409 -19.44 0.79 -18.32
C GLU A 409 -19.43 1.54 -19.66
N ILE A 410 -20.07 2.70 -19.74
CA ILE A 410 -20.07 3.54 -20.97
C ILE A 410 -18.64 3.92 -21.35
N GLU A 411 -17.80 4.10 -20.34
CA GLU A 411 -16.43 4.51 -20.53
C GLU A 411 -15.46 3.34 -20.76
N GLY A 412 -15.88 2.12 -20.44
CA GLY A 412 -15.21 0.90 -20.85
C GLY A 412 -15.34 0.76 -22.37
N ASP A 413 -14.26 1.07 -23.08
CA ASP A 413 -14.11 0.73 -24.49
C ASP A 413 -12.98 -0.29 -24.63
N ASP A 414 -12.94 -1.04 -25.73
CA ASP A 414 -11.93 -2.08 -25.98
C ASP A 414 -10.47 -1.54 -25.96
N HIS A 415 -10.29 -0.22 -25.92
CA HIS A 415 -8.98 0.45 -25.99
C HIS A 415 -8.49 1.00 -24.64
N CYS A 416 -9.27 0.89 -23.57
CA CYS A 416 -8.92 1.43 -22.27
C CYS A 416 -9.04 0.40 -21.14
N PHE A 417 -8.21 0.56 -20.11
CA PHE A 417 -8.23 -0.20 -18.88
C PHE A 417 -8.83 0.64 -17.76
N THR A 418 -9.91 0.17 -17.14
CA THR A 418 -10.63 0.87 -16.08
C THR A 418 -10.23 0.34 -14.71
N ILE A 419 -9.71 1.22 -13.85
CA ILE A 419 -9.44 0.93 -12.44
C ILE A 419 -10.49 1.67 -11.62
N CYS A 420 -11.31 0.92 -10.89
CA CYS A 420 -12.25 1.47 -9.93
C CYS A 420 -11.77 1.24 -8.50
N ILE A 421 -11.68 2.31 -7.71
CA ILE A 421 -11.25 2.28 -6.31
C ILE A 421 -12.42 2.70 -5.44
N GLY A 422 -12.82 1.83 -4.52
CA GLY A 422 -13.89 2.04 -3.55
C GLY A 422 -13.42 1.80 -2.12
N ARG A 423 -14.33 2.02 -1.18
CA ARG A 423 -14.13 1.83 0.27
C ARG A 423 -15.26 1.04 0.93
N GLU A 424 -16.43 1.00 0.32
CA GLU A 424 -17.63 0.45 0.95
C GLU A 424 -18.33 -0.52 -0.01
N MET A 425 -19.19 -1.38 0.55
CA MET A 425 -20.01 -2.32 -0.22
C MET A 425 -20.97 -1.61 -1.18
N GLU A 426 -21.21 -0.32 -0.99
CA GLU A 426 -21.99 0.44 -1.94
C GLU A 426 -21.32 0.65 -3.28
N ASP A 427 -20.00 0.48 -3.33
CA ASP A 427 -19.19 0.64 -4.52
C ASP A 427 -19.24 -0.62 -5.40
N LEU A 428 -19.81 -1.72 -4.91
CA LEU A 428 -19.87 -3.00 -5.62
C LEU A 428 -20.34 -2.89 -7.08
N PRO A 429 -21.41 -2.13 -7.42
CA PRO A 429 -21.85 -2.03 -8.80
C PRO A 429 -20.80 -1.46 -9.75
N CYS A 430 -20.01 -0.47 -9.32
CA CYS A 430 -18.96 0.14 -10.16
C CYS A 430 -17.66 -0.67 -10.14
N LEU A 431 -17.31 -1.25 -8.98
CA LEU A 431 -16.14 -2.13 -8.84
C LEU A 431 -16.24 -3.36 -9.75
N LEU A 432 -17.41 -4.00 -9.80
CA LEU A 432 -17.65 -5.19 -10.64
C LEU A 432 -17.82 -4.89 -12.15
N LYS A 433 -17.90 -3.61 -12.52
CA LYS A 433 -17.93 -3.17 -13.92
C LYS A 433 -16.57 -2.78 -14.46
N ALA A 434 -15.64 -2.40 -13.59
CA ALA A 434 -14.29 -2.05 -13.99
C ALA A 434 -13.50 -3.29 -14.40
N ASP A 435 -12.45 -3.13 -15.23
CA ASP A 435 -11.48 -4.20 -15.50
C ASP A 435 -10.75 -4.63 -14.21
N LEU A 436 -10.55 -3.66 -13.30
CA LEU A 436 -9.94 -3.84 -11.99
C LEU A 436 -10.72 -3.05 -10.93
N GLY A 437 -11.58 -3.74 -10.17
CA GLY A 437 -12.23 -3.22 -8.97
C GLY A 437 -11.38 -3.46 -7.72
N ILE A 438 -11.03 -2.40 -6.99
CA ILE A 438 -10.25 -2.45 -5.76
C ILE A 438 -11.04 -1.83 -4.62
N ILE A 439 -11.16 -2.55 -3.50
CA ILE A 439 -11.63 -2.01 -2.23
C ILE A 439 -10.43 -1.74 -1.33
N VAL A 440 -10.38 -0.56 -0.72
CA VAL A 440 -9.37 -0.23 0.29
C VAL A 440 -9.93 -0.47 1.69
N ASP A 441 -9.57 -1.60 2.28
CA ASP A 441 -9.85 -1.92 3.67
C ASP A 441 -8.86 -1.18 4.57
N ASN A 442 -9.35 -0.54 5.63
CA ASN A 442 -8.51 0.04 6.68
C ASN A 442 -8.80 -0.63 8.04
N GLY A 443 -9.15 -1.92 8.02
CA GLY A 443 -9.61 -2.70 9.17
C GLY A 443 -11.07 -2.42 9.53
N ALA A 444 -11.85 -1.94 8.57
CA ALA A 444 -13.23 -1.52 8.78
C ALA A 444 -14.24 -2.43 8.08
N ILE A 445 -13.80 -3.36 7.23
CA ILE A 445 -14.71 -4.23 6.48
C ILE A 445 -14.96 -5.53 7.23
N ASP A 446 -16.23 -5.83 7.51
CA ASP A 446 -16.60 -7.13 8.06
C ASP A 446 -16.41 -8.25 7.02
N VAL A 447 -15.47 -9.16 7.30
CA VAL A 447 -15.13 -10.31 6.46
C VAL A 447 -16.33 -11.24 6.23
N SER A 448 -17.25 -11.36 7.20
CA SER A 448 -18.45 -12.18 7.06
C SER A 448 -19.37 -11.64 5.96
N VAL A 449 -19.44 -10.32 5.80
CA VAL A 449 -20.24 -9.65 4.76
C VAL A 449 -19.65 -9.87 3.37
N LEU A 450 -18.32 -9.92 3.24
CA LEU A 450 -17.65 -10.26 1.98
C LEU A 450 -17.88 -11.73 1.61
N GLN A 451 -17.80 -12.65 2.58
CA GLN A 451 -18.06 -14.08 2.38
C GLN A 451 -19.50 -14.30 1.90
N ASP A 452 -20.47 -13.69 2.55
CA ASP A 452 -21.89 -13.76 2.19
C ASP A 452 -22.18 -13.24 0.77
N LEU A 453 -21.57 -12.12 0.37
CA LEU A 453 -21.68 -11.63 -1.01
C LEU A 453 -21.07 -12.63 -1.99
N GLY A 454 -19.92 -13.19 -1.66
CA GLY A 454 -19.22 -14.12 -2.52
C GLY A 454 -19.99 -15.41 -2.76
N GLU A 455 -20.53 -16.00 -1.69
CA GLU A 455 -21.35 -17.20 -1.78
C GLU A 455 -22.57 -17.00 -2.69
N ARG A 456 -23.27 -15.86 -2.55
CA ARG A 456 -24.58 -15.67 -3.19
C ARG A 456 -24.53 -15.12 -4.61
N PHE A 457 -23.51 -14.34 -4.94
CA PHE A 457 -23.42 -13.69 -6.25
C PHE A 457 -22.25 -14.18 -7.09
N GLY A 458 -21.48 -15.15 -6.58
CA GLY A 458 -20.28 -15.65 -7.23
C GLY A 458 -19.17 -14.60 -7.31
N VAL A 459 -19.19 -13.59 -6.42
CA VAL A 459 -18.16 -12.56 -6.35
C VAL A 459 -16.97 -13.10 -5.56
N LYS A 460 -15.78 -13.03 -6.13
CA LYS A 460 -14.55 -13.42 -5.47
C LYS A 460 -13.91 -12.19 -4.86
N PHE A 461 -13.47 -12.31 -3.62
CA PHE A 461 -12.62 -11.33 -2.98
C PHE A 461 -11.22 -11.92 -2.91
N GLU A 462 -10.25 -11.18 -3.44
CA GLU A 462 -8.87 -11.61 -3.54
C GLU A 462 -8.00 -10.52 -2.90
N ASP A 463 -7.02 -10.90 -2.08
CA ASP A 463 -6.02 -9.94 -1.61
C ASP A 463 -5.31 -9.33 -2.84
N LEU A 464 -5.09 -8.01 -2.83
CA LEU A 464 -4.55 -7.30 -4.00
C LEU A 464 -3.17 -7.82 -4.39
N PHE A 465 -2.29 -8.02 -3.41
CA PHE A 465 -0.94 -8.52 -3.67
C PHE A 465 -0.96 -9.98 -4.12
N MET A 466 -1.78 -10.83 -3.51
CA MET A 466 -1.99 -12.21 -3.98
C MET A 466 -2.51 -12.25 -5.41
N GLY A 467 -3.40 -11.31 -5.74
CA GLY A 467 -3.84 -11.04 -7.09
C GLY A 467 -2.65 -10.90 -8.04
N VAL A 468 -1.74 -9.97 -7.73
CA VAL A 468 -0.52 -9.75 -8.53
C VAL A 468 0.33 -11.01 -8.63
N MET A 469 0.53 -11.76 -7.53
CA MET A 469 1.34 -12.99 -7.53
C MET A 469 0.79 -14.04 -8.49
N LEU A 470 -0.52 -14.28 -8.48
CA LEU A 470 -1.13 -15.28 -9.36
C LEU A 470 -1.01 -14.90 -10.84
N ARG A 471 -1.11 -13.60 -11.17
CA ARG A 471 -0.91 -13.11 -12.55
C ARG A 471 0.56 -13.19 -12.96
N GLN A 472 1.49 -13.01 -12.01
CA GLN A 472 2.92 -13.24 -12.24
C GLN A 472 3.20 -14.71 -12.59
N GLN A 473 2.62 -15.65 -11.86
CA GLN A 473 2.75 -17.08 -12.15
C GLN A 473 2.16 -17.45 -13.51
N GLU A 474 0.98 -16.92 -13.85
CA GLU A 474 0.35 -17.13 -15.16
C GLU A 474 1.23 -16.61 -16.30
N LEU A 475 1.82 -15.42 -16.13
CA LEU A 475 2.71 -14.81 -17.11
C LEU A 475 3.95 -15.67 -17.39
N CYS A 476 4.61 -16.13 -16.33
CA CYS A 476 5.81 -16.97 -16.44
C CYS A 476 5.48 -18.38 -16.93
N GLY A 477 4.27 -18.87 -16.72
CA GLY A 477 3.74 -20.10 -17.31
C GLY A 477 3.43 -20.01 -18.81
N GLY A 478 3.69 -18.86 -19.46
CA GLY A 478 3.38 -18.62 -20.87
C GLY A 478 1.93 -18.20 -21.14
N GLY A 479 1.17 -17.92 -20.08
CA GLY A 479 -0.18 -17.38 -20.18
C GLY A 479 -0.21 -15.90 -20.54
N SER A 480 -1.43 -15.38 -20.69
CA SER A 480 -1.70 -13.96 -20.91
C SER A 480 -2.51 -13.49 -19.70
N PRO A 481 -1.87 -12.99 -18.64
CA PRO A 481 -2.56 -12.64 -17.40
C PRO A 481 -3.65 -11.62 -17.69
N LYS A 482 -4.86 -11.93 -17.23
CA LYS A 482 -6.01 -11.04 -17.33
C LYS A 482 -6.49 -10.66 -15.95
N TRP A 483 -6.83 -9.39 -15.81
CA TRP A 483 -7.59 -8.92 -14.66
C TRP A 483 -9.06 -9.15 -14.98
N TYR A 484 -9.66 -10.09 -14.26
CA TYR A 484 -11.06 -10.47 -14.44
C TYR A 484 -11.94 -9.57 -13.58
N GLY A 485 -12.19 -8.34 -14.04
CA GLY A 485 -13.10 -7.41 -13.39
C GLY A 485 -14.54 -7.93 -13.23
N HIS A 486 -14.93 -8.89 -14.07
CA HIS A 486 -16.22 -9.57 -13.99
C HIS A 486 -16.22 -10.63 -12.88
N GLY A 487 -16.51 -10.17 -11.66
CA GLY A 487 -16.77 -11.05 -10.52
C GLY A 487 -15.60 -11.27 -9.60
N THR A 488 -14.48 -10.56 -9.76
CA THR A 488 -13.40 -10.53 -8.77
C THR A 488 -13.16 -9.09 -8.32
N ILE A 489 -13.11 -8.87 -7.01
CA ILE A 489 -12.76 -7.60 -6.37
C ILE A 489 -11.49 -7.82 -5.57
N TYR A 490 -10.53 -6.93 -5.74
CA TYR A 490 -9.27 -6.99 -5.02
C TYR A 490 -9.34 -6.14 -3.76
N VAL A 491 -8.82 -6.66 -2.67
CA VAL A 491 -8.83 -6.00 -1.36
C VAL A 491 -7.42 -5.54 -1.06
N ALA A 492 -7.21 -4.23 -0.98
CA ALA A 492 -5.99 -3.64 -0.45
C ALA A 492 -6.14 -3.45 1.06
N CYS A 493 -5.14 -3.83 1.84
CA CYS A 493 -5.09 -3.71 3.30
C CYS A 493 -4.91 -2.26 3.80
N GLY A 494 -4.88 -1.30 2.89
CA GLY A 494 -4.86 0.12 3.20
C GLY A 494 -4.38 0.99 2.04
N TRP A 495 -4.40 2.29 2.29
CA TRP A 495 -4.00 3.31 1.32
C TRP A 495 -2.54 3.24 0.89
N ASP A 496 -1.65 2.81 1.79
CA ASP A 496 -0.21 2.66 1.50
C ASP A 496 0.06 1.49 0.56
N GLU A 497 -0.71 0.40 0.66
CA GLU A 497 -0.59 -0.73 -0.27
C GLU A 497 -1.08 -0.34 -1.66
N LEU A 498 -2.25 0.30 -1.74
CA LEU A 498 -2.76 0.81 -3.00
C LEU A 498 -1.77 1.80 -3.65
N TYR A 499 -1.11 2.64 -2.85
CA TYR A 499 -0.07 3.53 -3.35
C TYR A 499 1.11 2.76 -3.95
N ALA A 500 1.61 1.74 -3.25
CA ALA A 500 2.70 0.90 -3.72
C ALA A 500 2.34 0.15 -5.01
N PHE A 501 1.14 -0.45 -5.07
CA PHE A 501 0.61 -1.12 -6.26
C PHE A 501 0.61 -0.18 -7.47
N LEU A 502 -0.02 0.99 -7.35
CA LEU A 502 -0.12 1.95 -8.45
C LEU A 502 1.25 2.50 -8.87
N LYS A 503 2.16 2.74 -7.92
CA LYS A 503 3.53 3.15 -8.22
C LYS A 503 4.26 2.08 -9.04
N ALA A 504 4.06 0.81 -8.71
CA ALA A 504 4.70 -0.31 -9.37
C ALA A 504 4.13 -0.60 -10.77
N LEU A 505 2.91 -0.18 -11.09
CA LEU A 505 2.35 -0.24 -12.47
C LEU A 505 3.17 0.55 -13.50
N LYS A 506 3.91 1.57 -13.06
CA LYS A 506 4.63 2.51 -13.95
C LYS A 506 5.97 1.97 -14.46
N LYS A 507 6.62 1.08 -13.71
CA LYS A 507 8.02 0.73 -13.91
C LYS A 507 8.15 -0.58 -14.69
N PRO A 508 8.56 -0.57 -15.97
CA PRO A 508 9.38 -1.66 -16.49
C PRO A 508 10.75 -1.64 -15.83
#